data_AF-A0A2E8V6Q3-F1
#
_entry.id   AF-A0A2E8V6Q3-F1
#
_cell.length_a   1.000
_cell.length_b   1.000
_cell.length_c   1.000
_cell.angle_alpha   90.00
_cell.angle_beta   90.00
_cell.angle_gamma   90.00
#
_symmetry.space_group_name_H-M   'P 1'
#
loop_
_entity.id
_entity.type
_entity.pdbx_description
1 polymer ?
#
loop_
_entity_poly.entity_id
_entity_poly.type
_entity_poly.pdbx_seq_one_letter_code
_entity_poly.pdbx_strand_id
1 'polypeptide(L)'
;MGQLSFTALTVQHLVQRVLFDTNKTLWAGWVVLSPKNLFFARDTGYSKDFAETGRRYSHIDVSLIPIGANSPRWFISDMHVNPEQAVKIYLDVKNRQSTGMHWGTFVNLTKESLLEPPKR
;
A
#
# COMPACT_ATOMS: atom_id res chain seq x y z
N MET A 1 -1.18 -14.88 27.09
CA MET A 1 -0.93 -14.81 25.63
C MET A 1 -1.14 -13.36 25.22
N GLY A 2 -0.17 -12.73 24.55
CA GLY A 2 -0.31 -11.34 24.09
C GLY A 2 -1.45 -11.23 23.07
N GLN A 3 -2.22 -10.14 23.13
CA GLN A 3 -3.36 -9.94 22.24
C GLN A 3 -2.85 -9.65 20.82
N LEU A 4 -3.07 -10.58 19.91
CA LEU A 4 -2.87 -10.40 18.47
C LEU A 4 -4.19 -9.94 17.85
N SER A 5 -4.19 -8.82 17.12
CA SER A 5 -5.38 -8.35 16.42
C SER A 5 -5.07 -7.92 14.99
N PHE A 6 -6.06 -8.12 14.12
CA PHE A 6 -6.00 -7.72 12.72
C PHE A 6 -7.15 -6.77 12.45
N THR A 7 -6.85 -5.59 11.90
CA THR A 7 -7.86 -4.63 11.49
C THR A 7 -7.70 -4.32 10.01
N ALA A 8 -8.77 -4.54 9.23
CA ALA A 8 -8.83 -4.10 7.84
C ALA A 8 -8.94 -2.57 7.78
N LEU A 9 -8.19 -1.95 6.89
CA LEU A 9 -8.15 -0.50 6.67
C LEU A 9 -8.61 -0.15 5.26
N THR A 10 -9.21 1.04 5.15
CA THR A 10 -9.49 1.66 3.87
C THR A 10 -8.19 2.00 3.16
N VAL A 11 -8.08 1.53 1.92
CA VAL A 11 -7.04 1.90 0.95
C VAL A 11 -7.72 2.05 -0.42
N GLN A 12 -7.04 2.62 -1.41
CA GLN A 12 -7.67 2.96 -2.69
C GLN A 12 -7.23 2.02 -3.81
N HIS A 13 -8.11 1.13 -4.27
CA HIS A 13 -7.81 0.23 -5.38
C HIS A 13 -9.08 -0.29 -6.07
N LEU A 14 -8.97 -1.38 -6.83
CA LEU A 14 -10.04 -2.11 -7.48
C LEU A 14 -9.80 -3.62 -7.39
N VAL A 15 -10.84 -4.41 -7.62
CA VAL A 15 -10.72 -5.86 -7.75
C VAL A 15 -11.42 -6.30 -9.03
N GLN A 16 -10.77 -7.20 -9.77
CA GLN A 16 -11.37 -7.89 -10.91
C GLN A 16 -10.66 -9.25 -11.09
N ARG A 17 -11.42 -10.33 -11.26
CA ARG A 17 -10.87 -11.68 -11.49
C ARG A 17 -11.35 -12.29 -12.79
N VAL A 18 -12.56 -11.94 -13.23
CA VAL A 18 -13.17 -12.44 -14.45
C VAL A 18 -13.85 -11.30 -15.22
N LEU A 19 -14.57 -11.64 -16.28
CA LEU A 19 -15.39 -10.65 -16.97
C LEU A 19 -16.58 -10.25 -16.10
N PHE A 20 -16.86 -8.95 -16.04
CA PHE A 20 -18.03 -8.37 -15.36
C PHE A 20 -18.10 -8.60 -13.84
N ASP A 21 -16.96 -8.80 -13.16
CA ASP A 21 -16.89 -8.91 -11.69
C ASP A 21 -16.15 -7.75 -11.00
N THR A 22 -15.89 -6.66 -11.73
CA THR A 22 -15.23 -5.48 -11.19
C THR A 22 -15.93 -5.02 -9.90
N ASN A 23 -15.15 -4.91 -8.84
CA ASN A 23 -15.55 -4.45 -7.50
C ASN A 23 -16.68 -5.26 -6.85
N LYS A 24 -16.86 -6.54 -7.21
CA LYS A 24 -17.78 -7.45 -6.50
C LYS A 24 -17.25 -7.96 -5.16
N THR A 25 -15.97 -7.74 -4.86
CA THR A 25 -15.35 -8.00 -3.56
C THR A 25 -14.53 -6.81 -3.09
N LEU A 26 -14.35 -6.69 -1.77
CA LEU A 26 -13.58 -5.60 -1.17
C LEU A 26 -12.06 -5.80 -1.34
N TRP A 27 -11.35 -4.68 -1.36
CA TRP A 27 -9.93 -4.58 -1.08
C TRP A 27 -9.74 -3.84 0.25
N ALA A 28 -8.61 -4.07 0.91
CA ALA A 28 -8.26 -3.41 2.17
C ALA A 28 -6.74 -3.45 2.37
N GLY A 29 -6.21 -2.49 3.12
CA GLY A 29 -4.93 -2.63 3.82
C GLY A 29 -5.15 -3.27 5.18
N TRP A 30 -4.08 -3.47 5.95
CA TRP A 30 -4.15 -4.09 7.27
C TRP A 30 -3.27 -3.40 8.29
N VAL A 31 -3.79 -3.25 9.51
CA VAL A 31 -2.97 -3.09 10.71
C VAL A 31 -3.02 -4.37 11.51
N VAL A 32 -1.84 -4.85 11.89
CA VAL A 32 -1.67 -6.00 12.78
C VAL A 32 -1.08 -5.50 14.09
N LEU A 33 -1.86 -5.57 15.16
CA LEU A 33 -1.37 -5.22 16.49
C LEU A 33 -0.80 -6.46 17.16
N SER A 34 0.46 -6.34 17.58
CA SER A 34 1.22 -7.40 18.22
C SER A 34 2.30 -6.76 19.11
N PRO A 35 3.24 -7.51 19.72
CA PRO A 35 4.41 -6.89 20.34
C PRO A 35 5.22 -5.96 19.40
N LYS A 36 5.06 -6.12 18.07
CA LYS A 36 5.47 -5.14 17.05
C LYS A 36 4.33 -4.87 16.08
N ASN A 37 3.92 -3.61 15.95
CA ASN A 37 2.79 -3.24 15.11
C ASN A 37 3.20 -3.15 13.64
N LEU A 38 2.41 -3.76 12.77
CA LEU A 38 2.64 -3.79 11.32
C LEU A 38 1.52 -3.05 10.60
N PHE A 39 1.89 -2.22 9.63
CA PHE A 39 0.97 -1.73 8.60
C PHE A 39 1.29 -2.36 7.25
N PHE A 40 0.31 -3.00 6.63
CA PHE A 40 0.42 -3.52 5.27
C PHE A 40 -0.51 -2.74 4.35
N ALA A 41 0.07 -1.86 3.53
CA ALA A 41 -0.70 -0.99 2.64
C ALA A 41 -1.43 -1.77 1.54
N ARG A 42 -0.85 -2.90 1.10
CA ARG A 42 -1.24 -3.60 -0.12
C ARG A 42 -1.20 -2.67 -1.34
N ASP A 43 -1.69 -3.13 -2.47
CA ASP A 43 -1.77 -2.36 -3.70
C ASP A 43 -2.76 -1.21 -3.48
N THR A 44 -2.31 0.02 -3.69
CA THR A 44 -3.11 1.21 -3.39
C THR A 44 -2.64 2.42 -4.17
N GLY A 45 -3.58 3.27 -4.60
CA GLY A 45 -3.35 4.67 -4.94
C GLY A 45 -3.19 5.51 -3.67
N TYR A 46 -2.72 6.74 -3.83
CA TYR A 46 -2.59 7.66 -2.70
C TYR A 46 -3.95 8.27 -2.34
N SER A 47 -4.35 8.20 -1.06
CA SER A 47 -5.61 8.76 -0.57
C SER A 47 -5.43 9.45 0.79
N LYS A 48 -6.45 10.19 1.24
CA LYS A 48 -6.47 10.82 2.57
C LYS A 48 -6.58 9.82 3.73
N ASP A 49 -6.88 8.55 3.44
CA ASP A 49 -7.11 7.51 4.45
C ASP A 49 -5.83 7.13 5.20
N PHE A 50 -4.66 7.39 4.62
CA PHE A 50 -3.36 7.17 5.28
C PHE A 50 -3.16 8.12 6.46
N ALA A 51 -3.57 9.38 6.33
CA ALA A 51 -3.54 10.34 7.43
C ALA A 51 -4.56 10.00 8.53
N GLU A 52 -5.70 9.37 8.18
CA GLU A 52 -6.62 8.80 9.16
C GLU A 52 -6.00 7.61 9.88
N THR A 53 -5.32 6.73 9.15
CA THR A 53 -4.60 5.57 9.72
C THR A 53 -3.57 6.02 10.75
N GLY A 54 -2.72 7.02 10.42
CA GLY A 54 -1.74 7.56 11.36
C GLY A 54 -2.33 8.36 12.54
N ARG A 55 -3.60 8.78 12.45
CA ARG A 55 -4.34 9.36 13.59
C ARG A 55 -4.90 8.27 14.50
N ARG A 56 -5.39 7.16 13.93
CA ARG A 56 -5.99 6.04 14.68
C ARG A 56 -4.95 5.13 15.34
N TYR A 57 -3.80 4.94 14.70
CA TYR A 57 -2.72 4.08 15.18
C TYR A 57 -1.47 4.92 15.41
N SER A 58 -1.28 5.36 16.65
CA SER A 58 -0.19 6.26 17.03
C SER A 58 1.21 5.62 16.98
N HIS A 59 1.29 4.29 16.87
CA HIS A 59 2.55 3.57 16.83
C HIS A 59 2.51 2.38 15.86
N ILE A 60 3.26 2.48 14.76
CA ILE A 60 3.52 1.40 13.82
C ILE A 60 5.03 1.22 13.69
N ASP A 61 5.53 0.02 14.01
CA ASP A 61 6.94 -0.31 13.99
C ASP A 61 7.46 -0.47 12.56
N VAL A 62 6.69 -1.19 11.74
CA VAL A 62 7.07 -1.53 10.36
C VAL A 62 5.88 -1.34 9.44
N SER A 63 6.13 -0.82 8.24
CA SER A 63 5.17 -0.81 7.16
C SER A 63 5.68 -1.44 5.88
N LEU A 64 4.79 -2.13 5.17
CA LEU A 64 5.02 -2.66 3.83
C LEU A 64 4.23 -1.81 2.84
N ILE A 65 4.92 -1.03 2.01
CA ILE A 65 4.32 -0.03 1.11
C ILE A 65 4.75 -0.33 -0.33
N PRO A 66 3.84 -0.40 -1.31
CA PRO A 66 4.21 -0.65 -2.69
C PRO A 66 4.99 0.53 -3.28
N ILE A 67 5.96 0.26 -4.14
CA ILE A 67 6.72 1.30 -4.87
C ILE A 67 6.71 1.09 -6.40
N GLY A 68 6.30 -0.09 -6.88
CA GLY A 68 6.21 -0.43 -8.29
C GLY A 68 4.77 -0.39 -8.83
N ALA A 69 4.59 -0.93 -10.04
CA ALA A 69 3.34 -0.94 -10.79
C ALA A 69 2.75 0.47 -11.01
N ASN A 70 3.61 1.44 -11.32
CA ASN A 70 3.22 2.85 -11.26
C ASN A 70 3.15 3.59 -12.60
N SER A 71 3.35 2.95 -13.76
CA SER A 71 3.30 3.62 -15.08
C SER A 71 2.35 2.96 -16.11
N PRO A 72 1.62 3.73 -16.95
CA PRO A 72 1.59 5.20 -17.02
C PRO A 72 0.67 5.84 -15.97
N ARG A 73 1.07 7.01 -15.44
CA ARG A 73 0.37 7.66 -14.31
C ARG A 73 -1.10 7.96 -14.58
N TRP A 74 -1.44 8.45 -15.78
CA TRP A 74 -2.82 8.82 -16.12
C TRP A 74 -3.82 7.66 -16.01
N PHE A 75 -3.35 6.40 -16.08
CA PHE A 75 -4.18 5.21 -15.98
C PHE A 75 -4.14 4.59 -14.59
N ILE A 76 -2.94 4.52 -13.98
CA ILE A 76 -2.71 3.71 -12.78
C ILE A 76 -2.73 4.51 -11.47
N SER A 77 -2.75 5.85 -11.51
CA SER A 77 -2.57 6.69 -10.32
C SER A 77 -3.59 6.46 -9.21
N ASP A 78 -4.83 6.13 -9.57
CA ASP A 78 -5.91 5.90 -8.62
C ASP A 78 -5.79 4.55 -7.92
N MET A 79 -4.96 3.65 -8.45
CA MET A 79 -4.82 2.27 -7.99
C MET A 79 -3.43 1.95 -7.44
N HIS A 80 -2.40 2.68 -7.88
CA HIS A 80 -1.01 2.44 -7.53
C HIS A 80 -0.26 3.75 -7.28
N VAL A 81 0.38 3.81 -6.12
CA VAL A 81 1.35 4.85 -5.76
C VAL A 81 2.64 4.70 -6.56
N ASN A 82 3.31 5.82 -6.76
CA ASN A 82 4.72 5.85 -7.15
C ASN A 82 5.62 5.92 -5.89
N PRO A 83 6.96 5.81 -6.02
CA PRO A 83 7.88 5.89 -4.88
C PRO A 83 7.71 7.14 -4.01
N GLU A 84 7.46 8.31 -4.60
CA GLU A 84 7.28 9.57 -3.86
C GLU A 84 5.98 9.57 -3.04
N GLN A 85 4.90 9.01 -3.59
CA GLN A 85 3.66 8.80 -2.86
C GLN A 85 3.81 7.73 -1.78
N ALA A 86 4.66 6.71 -1.98
CA ALA A 86 4.97 5.72 -0.94
C ALA A 86 5.69 6.37 0.26
N VAL A 87 6.62 7.31 0.02
CA VAL A 87 7.22 8.14 1.07
C VAL A 87 6.16 9.00 1.76
N LYS A 88 5.22 9.56 1.01
CA LYS A 88 4.12 10.34 1.61
C LYS A 88 3.23 9.47 2.52
N ILE A 89 2.93 8.24 2.13
CA ILE A 89 2.21 7.28 2.99
C ILE A 89 3.00 7.02 4.28
N TYR A 90 4.32 6.79 4.18
CA TYR A 90 5.17 6.60 5.35
C TYR A 90 5.04 7.77 6.35
N LEU A 91 5.06 9.00 5.84
CA LEU A 91 4.92 10.21 6.65
C LEU A 91 3.52 10.35 7.27
N ASP A 92 2.47 10.13 6.47
CA ASP A 92 1.08 10.29 6.92
C ASP A 92 0.68 9.26 7.98
N VAL A 93 1.14 8.01 7.81
CA VAL A 93 0.90 6.93 8.77
C VAL A 93 1.82 7.04 9.99
N LYS A 94 2.89 7.85 9.92
CA LYS A 94 3.88 8.08 10.99
C LYS A 94 4.60 6.80 11.40
N ASN A 95 4.98 5.98 10.41
CA ASN A 95 5.65 4.71 10.65
C ASN A 95 7.07 4.94 11.14
N ARG A 96 7.59 4.02 11.96
CA ARG A 96 9.00 4.05 12.35
C ARG A 96 9.92 3.66 11.20
N GLN A 97 9.58 2.58 10.48
CA GLN A 97 10.33 2.08 9.32
C GLN A 97 9.39 1.57 8.23
N SER A 98 9.81 1.71 6.97
CA SER A 98 9.12 1.17 5.79
C SER A 98 10.02 0.23 5.00
N THR A 99 9.42 -0.84 4.47
CA THR A 99 10.01 -1.69 3.44
C THR A 99 9.20 -1.52 2.15
N GLY A 100 9.88 -1.10 1.08
CA GLY A 100 9.30 -1.04 -0.25
C GLY A 100 9.01 -2.45 -0.79
N MET A 101 7.82 -2.63 -1.34
CA MET A 101 7.36 -3.91 -1.94
C MET A 101 6.69 -3.67 -3.30
N HIS A 102 6.09 -4.70 -3.90
CA HIS A 102 5.38 -4.61 -5.20
C HIS A 102 6.25 -4.13 -6.37
N TRP A 103 7.55 -4.45 -6.36
CA TRP A 103 8.46 -4.10 -7.44
C TRP A 103 9.47 -5.23 -7.66
N GLY A 104 10.13 -5.25 -8.82
CA GLY A 104 11.31 -6.10 -9.05
C GLY A 104 11.02 -7.57 -9.34
N THR A 105 9.76 -8.01 -9.29
CA THR A 105 9.39 -9.45 -9.41
C THR A 105 8.71 -9.79 -10.73
N PHE A 106 7.64 -9.08 -11.11
CA PHE A 106 6.85 -9.39 -12.30
C PHE A 106 7.21 -8.45 -13.45
N VAL A 107 7.70 -9.02 -14.54
CA VAL A 107 8.01 -8.28 -15.78
C VAL A 107 6.71 -7.91 -16.49
N ASN A 108 6.64 -6.70 -17.06
CA ASN A 108 5.51 -6.19 -17.85
C ASN A 108 4.16 -6.08 -17.11
N LEU A 109 4.17 -5.96 -15.78
CA LEU A 109 2.96 -5.60 -15.03
C LEU A 109 2.44 -4.20 -15.44
N THR A 110 3.37 -3.32 -15.79
CA THR A 110 3.18 -1.90 -16.12
C THR A 110 4.33 -1.43 -17.03
N LYS A 111 4.33 -0.15 -17.40
CA LYS A 111 5.27 0.40 -18.40
C LYS A 111 6.62 0.87 -17.84
N GLU A 112 6.81 0.93 -16.53
CA GLU A 112 8.11 1.33 -15.96
C GLU A 112 9.16 0.23 -16.12
N SER A 113 10.43 0.64 -16.05
CA SER A 113 11.53 -0.32 -15.98
C SER A 113 11.50 -1.06 -14.64
N LEU A 114 11.73 -2.37 -14.66
CA LEU A 114 11.64 -3.24 -13.48
C LEU A 114 12.52 -2.77 -12.30
N LEU A 115 13.70 -2.20 -12.58
CA LEU A 115 14.69 -1.75 -11.58
C LEU A 115 14.63 -0.25 -11.29
N GLU A 116 13.61 0.43 -11.81
CA GLU A 116 13.42 1.87 -11.68
C GLU A 116 12.93 2.28 -10.28
N PRO A 117 11.90 1.63 -9.69
CA PRO A 117 11.28 2.09 -8.44
C PRO A 117 12.21 2.40 -7.26
N PRO A 118 13.22 1.57 -6.91
CA PRO A 118 14.07 1.84 -5.74
C PRO A 118 15.08 2.99 -5.96
N LYS A 119 15.14 3.57 -7.16
CA LYS A 119 16.05 4.67 -7.51
C LYS A 119 15.42 6.05 -7.36
N ARG A 120 14.14 6.12 -6.97
CA ARG A 120 13.34 7.33 -6.82
C ARG A 120 13.00 7.62 -5.36
#